data_AF-A0ABD3R355-F1
#
_entry.id   AF-A0ABD3R355-F1
#
_cell.length_a   1.000
_cell.length_b   1.000
_cell.length_c   1.000
_cell.angle_alpha   90.00
_cell.angle_beta   90.00
_cell.angle_gamma   90.00
#
_symmetry.space_group_name_H-M   'P 1'
#
loop_
_entity.id
_entity.type
_entity.pdbx_description
1 polymer ?
#
loop_
_entity_poly.entity_id
_entity_poly.type
_entity_poly.pdbx_seq_one_letter_code
_entity_poly.pdbx_strand_id
1 'polypeptide(L)'
;MNNDTTLPSSSIHRHNPHALEHAQDPKEMLEIMHPPPPPPPFFDPYVDVPTSTGVCEIRDVVHRNGLWHCTCHVWIVDAANSSILLQKRSTNKDTFPGRWDISCAGHVGSYSPSSSSSSSSSSSSSGRGATGGGPRRAALMELAEELGMHDVDESELDQSFVMPSEMHRAGGCNAYEHVYFLVRDHGSGGGGDGDDGIAGTTTSSSSSSLSLSLGSAEVSEVVWRPVREVLDALRSCDDEYAPRTAGYVDAMEMELDRIINGRTDDVRV
;
A
#
# COMPACT_ATOMS: atom_id res chain seq x y z
N MET A 1 -5.06 27.54 -6.54
CA MET A 1 -5.67 27.39 -5.21
C MET A 1 -5.54 25.92 -4.88
N ASN A 2 -4.63 25.58 -3.98
CA ASN A 2 -4.31 24.19 -3.65
C ASN A 2 -5.43 23.68 -2.74
N ASN A 3 -6.29 22.80 -3.26
CA ASN A 3 -7.26 22.06 -2.44
C ASN A 3 -6.55 20.91 -1.73
N ASP A 4 -5.57 21.27 -0.89
CA ASP A 4 -4.86 20.35 -0.02
C ASP A 4 -5.81 19.92 1.11
N THR A 5 -6.64 18.93 0.81
CA THR A 5 -7.69 18.47 1.72
C THR A 5 -7.08 17.41 2.62
N THR A 6 -6.36 17.88 3.64
CA THR A 6 -6.03 17.04 4.79
C THR A 6 -7.34 16.53 5.40
N LEU A 7 -7.40 15.23 5.71
CA LEU A 7 -8.59 14.67 6.33
C LEU A 7 -8.84 15.41 7.65
N PRO A 8 -10.09 15.86 7.93
CA PRO A 8 -10.39 16.55 9.17
C PRO A 8 -10.09 15.61 10.34
N SER A 9 -9.55 16.13 11.45
CA SER A 9 -9.13 15.31 12.61
C SER A 9 -10.27 14.47 13.23
N SER A 10 -11.53 14.73 12.88
CA SER A 10 -12.69 13.92 13.23
C SER A 10 -12.81 12.60 12.46
N SER A 11 -12.18 12.48 11.30
CA SER A 11 -12.16 11.27 10.45
C SER A 11 -10.99 10.34 10.77
N ILE A 12 -10.11 10.73 11.69
CA ILE A 12 -9.02 9.91 12.21
C ILE A 12 -9.29 9.58 13.68
N HIS A 13 -9.56 8.32 14.00
CA HIS A 13 -9.76 7.87 15.38
C HIS A 13 -8.43 7.71 16.12
N ARG A 14 -8.49 7.87 17.45
CA ARG A 14 -7.31 7.95 18.31
C ARG A 14 -6.64 6.60 18.62
N HIS A 15 -7.28 5.47 18.31
CA HIS A 15 -6.79 4.17 18.71
C HIS A 15 -7.01 3.13 17.62
N ASN A 16 -5.90 2.61 17.09
CA ASN A 16 -5.87 1.44 16.24
C ASN A 16 -5.43 0.23 17.07
N PRO A 17 -6.29 -0.79 17.26
CA PRO A 17 -5.94 -1.99 18.03
C PRO A 17 -4.96 -2.93 17.30
N HIS A 18 -4.71 -2.68 16.01
CA HIS A 18 -3.77 -3.44 15.18
C HIS A 18 -2.43 -2.74 15.00
N ALA A 19 -2.28 -1.49 15.43
CA ALA A 19 -1.02 -0.75 15.33
C ALA A 19 0.07 -1.39 16.20
N LEU A 20 1.27 -1.55 15.62
CA LEU A 20 2.45 -1.99 16.36
C LEU A 20 3.08 -0.84 17.16
N GLU A 21 3.79 -1.22 18.23
CA GLU A 21 4.53 -0.27 19.08
C GLU A 21 5.85 0.20 18.44
N HIS A 22 6.37 -0.56 17.48
CA HIS A 22 7.64 -0.30 16.82
C HIS A 22 7.47 -0.39 15.31
N ALA A 23 8.04 0.59 14.61
CA ALA A 23 8.16 0.52 13.18
C ALA A 23 9.25 -0.50 12.80
N GLN A 24 8.95 -1.38 11.84
CA GLN A 24 9.93 -2.22 11.14
C GLN A 24 10.84 -3.10 12.04
N ASP A 25 10.36 -4.28 12.46
CA ASP A 25 11.12 -5.22 13.32
C ASP A 25 12.37 -5.79 12.59
N PRO A 26 13.60 -5.59 13.09
CA PRO A 26 14.80 -6.15 12.48
C PRO A 26 14.84 -7.69 12.45
N LYS A 27 14.01 -8.35 13.26
CA LYS A 27 13.89 -9.82 13.36
C LYS A 27 12.72 -10.37 12.56
N GLU A 28 11.98 -9.54 11.84
CA GLU A 28 10.96 -9.99 10.90
C GLU A 28 11.56 -10.99 9.92
N MET A 29 10.87 -12.12 9.71
CA MET A 29 11.35 -13.19 8.83
C MET A 29 10.85 -12.95 7.41
N LEU A 30 11.77 -12.84 6.46
CA LEU A 30 11.49 -12.57 5.06
C LEU A 30 11.96 -13.74 4.19
N GLU A 31 11.16 -14.10 3.20
CA GLU A 31 11.55 -15.06 2.17
C GLU A 31 12.45 -14.39 1.13
N ILE A 32 13.56 -15.03 0.79
CA ILE A 32 14.53 -14.51 -0.19
C ILE A 32 14.10 -14.93 -1.59
N MET A 33 14.09 -13.96 -2.51
CA MET A 33 13.84 -14.14 -3.93
C MET A 33 15.15 -14.17 -4.72
N HIS A 34 15.14 -14.84 -5.86
CA HIS A 34 16.16 -14.64 -6.88
C HIS A 34 16.08 -13.21 -7.43
N PRO A 35 17.21 -12.57 -7.78
CA PRO A 35 17.19 -11.27 -8.42
C PRO A 35 16.49 -11.34 -9.80
N PRO A 36 15.94 -10.23 -10.30
CA PRO A 36 15.34 -10.19 -11.63
C PRO A 36 16.39 -10.52 -12.70
N PRO A 37 16.00 -11.17 -13.80
CA PRO A 37 16.92 -11.59 -14.85
C PRO A 37 17.60 -10.38 -15.52
N PRO A 38 18.94 -10.33 -15.63
CA PRO A 38 19.64 -9.29 -16.36
C PRO A 38 19.73 -9.61 -17.88
N PRO A 39 19.82 -8.60 -18.80
CA PRO A 39 19.58 -7.15 -18.70
C PRO A 39 18.21 -6.70 -19.29
N PRO A 40 17.80 -5.40 -19.25
CA PRO A 40 16.43 -4.99 -19.61
C PRO A 40 16.03 -5.20 -21.09
N PRO A 41 14.72 -5.35 -21.38
CA PRO A 41 13.62 -5.69 -20.47
C PRO A 41 13.33 -7.20 -20.51
N PHE A 42 13.44 -7.89 -19.36
CA PHE A 42 13.02 -9.29 -19.21
C PHE A 42 12.15 -9.56 -17.98
N PHE A 43 11.73 -8.51 -17.24
CA PHE A 43 10.69 -8.64 -16.22
C PHE A 43 9.49 -7.81 -16.67
N ASP A 44 8.48 -8.48 -17.20
CA ASP A 44 7.17 -7.89 -17.50
C ASP A 44 6.36 -7.77 -16.21
N PRO A 45 6.05 -6.55 -15.76
CA PRO A 45 5.40 -6.32 -14.47
C PRO A 45 3.97 -6.88 -14.39
N TYR A 46 3.35 -7.24 -15.52
CA TYR A 46 2.00 -7.79 -15.58
C TYR A 46 1.95 -9.31 -15.76
N VAL A 47 3.07 -9.94 -16.10
CA VAL A 47 3.14 -11.38 -16.45
C VAL A 47 4.12 -12.13 -15.57
N ASP A 48 5.30 -11.54 -15.32
CA ASP A 48 6.37 -12.25 -14.62
C ASP A 48 6.14 -12.25 -13.11
N VAL A 49 6.56 -13.35 -12.48
CA VAL A 49 6.42 -13.57 -11.04
C VAL A 49 7.79 -13.73 -10.38
N PRO A 50 7.99 -13.18 -9.16
CA PRO A 50 9.21 -13.39 -8.40
C PRO A 50 9.47 -14.87 -8.17
N THR A 51 10.72 -15.30 -8.32
CA THR A 51 11.11 -16.69 -8.09
C THR A 51 11.72 -16.84 -6.70
N SER A 52 11.06 -17.59 -5.82
CA SER A 52 11.57 -17.88 -4.48
C SER A 52 12.83 -18.76 -4.52
N THR A 53 13.76 -18.50 -3.59
CA THR A 53 14.91 -19.36 -3.32
C THR A 53 14.60 -20.50 -2.34
N GLY A 54 13.45 -20.44 -1.66
CA GLY A 54 13.08 -21.32 -0.55
C GLY A 54 13.82 -21.04 0.77
N VAL A 55 14.66 -20.02 0.82
CA VAL A 55 15.41 -19.60 2.02
C VAL A 55 14.72 -18.41 2.67
N CYS A 56 14.68 -18.39 4.00
CA CYS A 56 14.19 -17.25 4.77
C CYS A 56 15.32 -16.69 5.64
N GLU A 57 15.36 -15.37 5.79
CA GLU A 57 16.32 -14.67 6.64
C GLU A 57 15.65 -13.52 7.38
N ILE A 58 16.28 -13.05 8.47
CA ILE A 58 15.77 -11.89 9.19
C ILE A 58 15.98 -10.60 8.39
N ARG A 59 15.05 -9.65 8.53
CA ARG A 59 15.04 -8.36 7.84
C ARG A 59 16.38 -7.63 7.88
N ASP A 60 17.03 -7.57 9.05
CA ASP A 60 18.35 -6.94 9.20
C ASP A 60 19.41 -7.55 8.26
N VAL A 61 19.42 -8.88 8.13
CA VAL A 61 20.34 -9.60 7.22
C VAL A 61 19.97 -9.33 5.77
N VAL A 62 18.68 -9.44 5.42
CA VAL A 62 18.17 -9.20 4.06
C VAL A 62 18.54 -7.79 3.59
N HIS A 63 18.26 -6.77 4.40
CA HIS A 63 18.52 -5.38 4.04
C HIS A 63 20.01 -5.07 3.99
N ARG A 64 20.79 -5.53 4.97
CA ARG A 64 22.25 -5.32 5.00
C ARG A 64 22.96 -5.95 3.81
N ASN A 65 22.51 -7.12 3.37
CA ASN A 65 23.15 -7.87 2.29
C ASN A 65 22.54 -7.57 0.91
N GLY A 66 21.52 -6.71 0.82
CA GLY A 66 20.83 -6.40 -0.43
C GLY A 66 20.13 -7.63 -1.04
N LEU A 67 19.60 -8.51 -0.21
CA LEU A 67 18.88 -9.69 -0.69
C LEU A 67 17.48 -9.29 -1.17
N TRP A 68 17.07 -9.86 -2.30
CA TRP A 68 15.75 -9.63 -2.87
C TRP A 68 14.69 -10.32 -2.00
N HIS A 69 13.57 -9.64 -1.78
CA HIS A 69 12.41 -10.16 -1.07
C HIS A 69 11.13 -9.54 -1.64
N CYS A 70 9.95 -9.94 -1.16
CA CYS A 70 8.68 -9.38 -1.62
C CYS A 70 8.15 -8.34 -0.63
N THR A 71 7.60 -7.26 -1.16
CA THR A 71 6.81 -6.26 -0.43
C THR A 71 5.42 -6.16 -1.04
N CYS A 72 4.48 -5.57 -0.32
CA CYS A 72 3.15 -5.23 -0.81
C CYS A 72 2.93 -3.72 -0.68
N HIS A 73 2.35 -3.14 -1.72
CA HIS A 73 2.09 -1.71 -1.86
C HIS A 73 0.61 -1.52 -2.17
N VAL A 74 -0.10 -0.72 -1.36
CA VAL A 74 -1.51 -0.40 -1.60
C VAL A 74 -1.66 1.10 -1.84
N TRP A 75 -2.18 1.45 -3.01
CA TRP A 75 -2.62 2.80 -3.34
C TRP A 75 -4.13 2.92 -3.14
N ILE A 76 -4.57 3.80 -2.25
CA ILE A 76 -6.00 4.09 -2.04
C ILE A 76 -6.39 5.25 -2.93
N VAL A 77 -7.36 5.03 -3.81
CA VAL A 77 -7.76 5.97 -4.87
C VAL A 77 -9.21 6.36 -4.72
N ASP A 78 -9.46 7.66 -4.81
CA ASP A 78 -10.78 8.20 -5.06
C ASP A 78 -10.91 8.47 -6.55
N ALA A 79 -11.56 7.53 -7.24
CA ALA A 79 -11.77 7.59 -8.68
C ALA A 79 -12.64 8.79 -9.09
N ALA A 80 -13.65 9.13 -8.28
CA ALA A 80 -14.58 10.23 -8.59
C ALA A 80 -13.88 11.59 -8.56
N ASN A 81 -12.96 11.77 -7.62
CA ASN A 81 -12.20 13.01 -7.46
C ASN A 81 -10.81 12.97 -8.10
N SER A 82 -10.46 11.89 -8.81
CA SER A 82 -9.13 11.67 -9.42
C SER A 82 -7.99 11.94 -8.43
N SER A 83 -8.18 11.49 -7.19
CA SER A 83 -7.29 11.76 -6.07
C SER A 83 -6.76 10.46 -5.47
N ILE A 84 -5.59 10.52 -4.83
CA ILE A 84 -4.91 9.39 -4.22
C ILE A 84 -4.51 9.75 -2.79
N LEU A 85 -4.69 8.81 -1.87
CA LEU A 85 -4.30 8.99 -0.48
C LEU A 85 -2.80 8.74 -0.34
N LEU A 86 -2.08 9.70 0.20
CA LEU A 86 -0.68 9.55 0.56
C LEU A 86 -0.55 9.43 2.07
N GLN A 87 0.45 8.67 2.51
CA GLN A 87 0.87 8.69 3.90
C GLN A 87 2.17 9.48 4.04
N LYS A 88 2.32 10.18 5.16
CA LYS A 88 3.60 10.76 5.57
C LYS A 88 4.28 9.78 6.49
N ARG A 89 5.40 9.24 6.03
CA ARG A 89 6.23 8.31 6.79
C ARG A 89 6.62 8.92 8.12
N SER A 90 6.47 8.17 9.21
CA SER A 90 6.88 8.65 10.54
C SER A 90 8.38 8.97 10.58
N THR A 91 8.79 9.80 11.54
CA THR A 91 10.20 10.08 11.77
C THR A 91 10.98 8.88 12.29
N ASN A 92 10.29 7.79 12.67
CA ASN A 92 10.89 6.59 13.23
C ASN A 92 11.24 5.55 12.16
N LYS A 93 10.80 5.74 10.91
CA LYS A 93 11.16 4.84 9.79
C LYS A 93 12.66 4.90 9.51
N ASP A 94 13.25 3.75 9.20
CA ASP A 94 14.66 3.64 8.81
C ASP A 94 14.98 4.20 7.41
N THR A 95 13.95 4.30 6.58
CA THR A 95 14.02 4.67 5.17
C THR A 95 13.04 5.80 4.89
N PHE A 96 13.52 6.85 4.23
CA PHE A 96 12.73 8.02 3.81
C PHE A 96 11.84 8.66 4.90
N PRO A 97 12.31 8.86 6.15
CA PRO A 97 11.47 9.41 7.22
C PRO A 97 10.93 10.81 6.86
N GLY A 98 9.65 11.06 7.16
CA GLY A 98 9.00 12.35 6.92
C GLY A 98 8.58 12.63 5.47
N ARG A 99 8.88 11.75 4.51
CA ARG A 99 8.46 11.88 3.12
C ARG A 99 7.03 11.37 2.90
N TRP A 100 6.36 11.93 1.89
CA TRP A 100 5.10 11.41 1.36
C TRP A 100 5.37 10.12 0.58
N ASP A 101 4.53 9.12 0.80
CA ASP A 101 4.72 7.78 0.26
C ASP A 101 3.36 7.12 -0.03
N ILE A 102 3.43 5.89 -0.55
CA ILE A 102 2.31 4.98 -0.79
C ILE A 102 1.36 4.95 0.40
N SER A 103 0.05 4.85 0.13
CA SER A 103 -0.99 4.88 1.18
C SER A 103 -0.73 3.88 2.29
N CYS A 104 -0.27 2.68 1.94
CA CYS A 104 0.12 1.63 2.88
C CYS A 104 1.15 0.68 2.24
N ALA A 105 2.17 0.28 3.00
CA ALA A 105 3.21 -0.62 2.49
C ALA A 105 3.88 -1.46 3.59
N GLY A 106 4.09 -2.74 3.31
CA GLY A 106 4.81 -3.63 4.22
C GLY A 106 5.42 -4.85 3.55
N HIS A 107 6.14 -5.67 4.30
CA HIS A 107 6.81 -6.83 3.73
C HIS A 107 5.87 -8.03 3.62
N VAL A 108 6.15 -8.88 2.64
CA VAL A 108 5.52 -10.19 2.57
C VAL A 108 6.34 -11.11 3.45
N GLY A 109 5.89 -11.29 4.68
CA GLY A 109 6.54 -12.17 5.65
C GLY A 109 6.60 -13.61 5.16
N SER A 110 7.60 -14.36 5.63
CA SER A 110 7.74 -15.76 5.24
C SER A 110 6.61 -16.63 5.78
N TYR A 111 6.17 -17.60 4.98
CA TYR A 111 5.39 -18.70 5.52
C TYR A 111 6.33 -19.60 6.32
N SER A 112 6.29 -19.53 7.65
CA SER A 112 6.86 -20.60 8.48
C SER A 112 5.85 -21.76 8.53
N PRO A 113 6.15 -22.95 7.96
CA PRO A 113 5.38 -24.16 8.22
C PRO A 113 5.72 -24.69 9.62
N SER A 114 5.59 -23.86 10.65
CA SER A 114 5.67 -24.30 12.05
C SER A 114 4.28 -24.58 12.60
N SER A 115 3.47 -25.31 11.83
CA SER A 115 2.38 -26.17 12.34
C SER A 115 1.68 -26.84 11.16
N SER A 116 2.22 -27.98 10.70
CA SER A 116 1.36 -29.09 10.32
C SER A 116 0.58 -29.49 11.57
N SER A 117 -0.50 -28.76 11.85
CA SER A 117 -1.44 -29.09 12.92
C SER A 117 -2.81 -29.02 12.30
N SER A 118 -3.28 -30.23 11.99
CA SER A 118 -4.66 -30.61 11.79
C SER A 118 -5.64 -29.62 12.44
N SER A 119 -6.64 -29.23 11.67
CA SER A 119 -7.93 -28.68 12.07
C SER A 119 -8.17 -28.70 13.59
N SER A 120 -8.01 -27.56 14.27
CA SER A 120 -8.60 -27.32 15.60
C SER A 120 -8.54 -25.83 15.93
N SER A 121 -9.74 -25.23 16.01
CA SER A 121 -10.00 -23.91 16.56
C SER A 121 -9.47 -23.81 17.99
N SER A 122 -8.73 -22.75 18.34
CA SER A 122 -8.75 -22.08 19.67
C SER A 122 -7.73 -20.94 19.72
N SER A 123 -8.11 -19.90 20.46
CA SER A 123 -7.54 -18.56 20.56
C SER A 123 -6.21 -18.46 21.31
N SER A 124 -5.51 -17.35 21.03
CA SER A 124 -4.54 -16.61 21.86
C SER A 124 -3.14 -17.20 22.14
N SER A 125 -2.11 -16.62 21.51
CA SER A 125 -1.02 -15.92 22.22
C SER A 125 -0.08 -15.19 21.25
N SER A 126 0.44 -14.07 21.72
CA SER A 126 1.17 -13.02 21.02
C SER A 126 2.53 -13.47 20.49
N GLY A 127 2.73 -13.28 19.19
CA GLY A 127 3.95 -13.57 18.45
C GLY A 127 3.67 -13.40 16.96
N ARG A 128 3.40 -12.16 16.54
CA ARG A 128 2.98 -11.80 15.17
C ARG A 128 4.09 -10.98 14.52
N GLY A 129 4.86 -11.62 13.66
CA GLY A 129 5.94 -11.01 12.87
C GLY A 129 6.22 -11.77 11.56
N ALA A 130 5.21 -12.46 11.04
CA ALA A 130 5.25 -13.12 9.74
C ALA A 130 3.83 -13.24 9.20
N THR A 131 3.51 -12.53 8.11
CA THR A 131 2.22 -12.60 7.41
C THR A 131 2.17 -13.88 6.57
N GLY A 132 1.97 -15.03 7.21
CA GLY A 132 1.69 -16.28 6.48
C GLY A 132 0.44 -16.11 5.62
N GLY A 133 0.58 -16.13 4.28
CA GLY A 133 -0.53 -16.07 3.32
C GLY A 133 -0.31 -15.23 2.05
N GLY A 134 0.93 -14.85 1.74
CA GLY A 134 1.29 -14.21 0.47
C GLY A 134 0.99 -12.71 0.39
N PRO A 135 1.33 -12.05 -0.73
CA PRO A 135 1.38 -10.59 -0.82
C PRO A 135 0.04 -9.88 -0.58
N ARG A 136 -1.08 -10.49 -1.01
CA ARG A 136 -2.43 -9.94 -0.82
C ARG A 136 -2.82 -9.90 0.67
N ARG A 137 -2.50 -10.97 1.40
CA ARG A 137 -2.80 -11.04 2.84
C ARG A 137 -1.91 -10.09 3.64
N ALA A 138 -0.64 -9.93 3.23
CA ALA A 138 0.23 -8.91 3.79
C ALA A 138 -0.40 -7.52 3.61
N ALA A 139 -0.84 -7.17 2.40
CA ALA A 139 -1.49 -5.89 2.12
C ALA A 139 -2.70 -5.60 3.04
N LEU A 140 -3.56 -6.58 3.30
CA LEU A 140 -4.69 -6.42 4.22
C LEU A 140 -4.25 -6.21 5.68
N MET A 141 -3.22 -6.92 6.12
CA MET A 141 -2.69 -6.78 7.47
C MET A 141 -2.09 -5.38 7.67
N GLU A 142 -1.34 -4.90 6.68
CA GLU A 142 -0.74 -3.56 6.70
C GLU A 142 -1.81 -2.47 6.65
N LEU A 143 -2.86 -2.62 5.84
CA LEU A 143 -4.00 -1.68 5.84
C LEU A 143 -4.65 -1.56 7.22
N ALA A 144 -4.80 -2.69 7.92
CA ALA A 144 -5.32 -2.71 9.27
C ALA A 144 -4.34 -2.09 10.28
N GLU A 145 -3.03 -2.35 10.13
CA GLU A 145 -1.98 -1.89 11.05
C GLU A 145 -1.65 -0.39 10.90
N GLU A 146 -1.40 0.07 9.68
CA GLU A 146 -0.96 1.43 9.39
C GLU A 146 -2.14 2.42 9.36
N LEU A 147 -3.27 2.00 8.80
CA LEU A 147 -4.42 2.88 8.52
C LEU A 147 -5.69 2.54 9.31
N GLY A 148 -5.74 1.40 10.00
CA GLY A 148 -6.91 0.96 10.77
C GLY A 148 -8.06 0.43 9.91
N MET A 149 -7.81 0.15 8.62
CA MET A 149 -8.80 -0.35 7.67
C MET A 149 -8.95 -1.86 7.82
N HIS A 150 -10.01 -2.29 8.50
CA HIS A 150 -10.28 -3.69 8.82
C HIS A 150 -11.49 -4.27 8.05
N ASP A 151 -12.14 -3.42 7.26
CA ASP A 151 -13.33 -3.69 6.47
C ASP A 151 -13.04 -3.87 4.97
N VAL A 152 -11.79 -4.22 4.63
CA VAL A 152 -11.37 -4.51 3.25
C VAL A 152 -11.41 -6.02 3.01
N ASP A 153 -12.22 -6.44 2.05
CA ASP A 153 -12.30 -7.85 1.66
C ASP A 153 -11.12 -8.24 0.75
N GLU A 154 -10.68 -9.51 0.81
CA GLU A 154 -9.60 -10.03 -0.05
C GLU A 154 -9.91 -9.88 -1.55
N SER A 155 -11.19 -9.90 -1.94
CA SER A 155 -11.61 -9.70 -3.34
C SER A 155 -11.50 -8.26 -3.82
N GLU A 156 -11.35 -7.29 -2.92
CA GLU A 156 -11.15 -5.88 -3.29
C GLU A 156 -9.69 -5.55 -3.63
N LEU A 157 -8.76 -6.44 -3.28
CA LEU A 157 -7.33 -6.29 -3.57
C LEU A 157 -6.87 -7.27 -4.64
N ASP A 158 -7.25 -6.96 -5.89
CA ASP A 158 -6.64 -7.60 -7.04
C ASP A 158 -5.28 -6.98 -7.35
N GLN A 159 -4.29 -7.84 -7.59
CA GLN A 159 -2.92 -7.40 -7.88
C GLN A 159 -2.89 -6.79 -9.27
N SER A 160 -2.46 -5.54 -9.36
CA SER A 160 -2.36 -4.82 -10.62
C SER A 160 -1.07 -5.15 -11.35
N PHE A 161 0.07 -5.11 -10.65
CA PHE A 161 1.37 -5.44 -11.21
C PHE A 161 2.39 -5.78 -10.12
N VAL A 162 3.53 -6.34 -10.53
CA VAL A 162 4.71 -6.58 -9.68
C VAL A 162 5.89 -5.84 -10.27
N MET A 163 6.56 -5.01 -9.48
CA MET A 163 7.71 -4.24 -9.97
C MET A 163 8.98 -4.59 -9.21
N PRO A 164 10.04 -5.08 -9.89
CA PRO A 164 11.36 -5.16 -9.26
C PRO A 164 11.90 -3.75 -9.02
N SER A 165 12.33 -3.51 -7.80
CA SER A 165 12.86 -2.24 -7.33
C SER A 165 14.23 -2.50 -6.72
N GLU A 166 15.26 -1.99 -7.38
CA GLU A 166 16.61 -2.02 -6.84
C GLU A 166 16.76 -0.95 -5.75
N MET A 167 17.56 -1.25 -4.74
CA MET A 167 17.86 -0.35 -3.64
C MET A 167 18.35 1.00 -4.17
N HIS A 168 17.61 2.05 -3.87
CA HIS A 168 17.97 3.40 -4.26
C HIS A 168 19.18 3.89 -3.45
N ARG A 169 20.01 4.77 -4.05
CA ARG A 169 21.24 5.29 -3.39
C ARG A 169 20.96 6.01 -2.07
N ALA A 170 19.79 6.65 -1.96
CA ALA A 170 19.37 7.37 -0.77
C ALA A 170 18.76 6.47 0.32
N GLY A 171 18.77 5.14 0.13
CA GLY A 171 18.13 4.16 1.00
C GLY A 171 17.07 3.34 0.27
N GLY A 172 16.46 2.40 0.98
CA GLY A 172 15.52 1.43 0.42
C GLY A 172 16.08 0.01 0.50
N CYS A 173 15.53 -0.89 -0.29
CA CYS A 173 15.92 -2.29 -0.33
C CYS A 173 15.68 -2.88 -1.72
N ASN A 174 16.29 -4.04 -1.99
CA ASN A 174 15.99 -4.80 -3.19
C ASN A 174 14.68 -5.58 -2.95
N ALA A 175 13.63 -5.23 -3.69
CA ALA A 175 12.31 -5.81 -3.47
C ALA A 175 11.55 -6.05 -4.78
N TYR A 176 10.70 -7.06 -4.77
CA TYR A 176 9.57 -7.18 -5.69
C TYR A 176 8.35 -6.57 -5.03
N GLU A 177 7.92 -5.44 -5.57
CA GLU A 177 6.81 -4.66 -5.05
C GLU A 177 5.51 -5.17 -5.68
N HIS A 178 4.71 -5.91 -4.91
CA HIS A 178 3.37 -6.34 -5.32
C HIS A 178 2.39 -5.19 -5.13
N VAL A 179 1.86 -4.62 -6.22
CA VAL A 179 1.07 -3.38 -6.19
C VAL A 179 -0.42 -3.67 -6.33
N TYR A 180 -1.20 -3.02 -5.48
CA TYR A 180 -2.65 -3.08 -5.41
C TYR A 180 -3.23 -1.67 -5.41
N PHE A 181 -4.43 -1.53 -5.95
CA PHE A 181 -5.20 -0.29 -5.88
C PHE A 181 -6.54 -0.55 -5.22
N LEU A 182 -6.85 0.21 -4.17
CA LEU A 182 -8.10 0.12 -3.42
C LEU A 182 -8.94 1.37 -3.68
N VAL A 183 -10.12 1.21 -4.29
CA VAL A 183 -11.00 2.33 -4.60
C VAL A 183 -11.88 2.66 -3.40
N ARG A 184 -11.83 3.92 -2.94
CA ARG A 184 -12.60 4.44 -1.80
C ARG A 184 -12.94 5.92 -1.99
N ASP A 185 -14.12 6.33 -1.52
CA ASP A 185 -14.56 7.73 -1.50
C ASP A 185 -14.08 8.40 -0.19
N HIS A 186 -13.46 9.58 -0.28
CA HIS A 186 -13.02 10.34 0.90
C HIS A 186 -14.14 11.12 1.59
N GLY A 187 -15.37 11.01 1.10
CA GLY A 187 -16.57 11.64 1.60
C GLY A 187 -16.78 13.01 0.96
N SER A 188 -17.93 13.23 0.33
CA SER A 188 -18.30 14.56 -0.13
C SER A 188 -18.40 15.52 1.06
N GLY A 189 -17.53 16.53 1.11
CA GLY A 189 -17.75 17.68 1.96
C GLY A 189 -19.11 18.27 1.60
N GLY A 190 -20.10 18.12 2.48
CA GLY A 190 -21.46 18.61 2.30
C GLY A 190 -21.48 20.13 2.21
N GLY A 191 -21.19 20.69 1.04
CA GLY A 191 -21.55 22.05 0.63
C GLY A 191 -23.02 22.08 0.24
N GLY A 192 -23.90 21.94 1.23
CA GLY A 192 -25.34 22.13 1.04
C GLY A 192 -25.68 23.61 1.04
N ASP A 193 -25.66 24.24 -0.14
CA ASP A 193 -26.56 25.36 -0.40
C ASP A 193 -27.97 24.77 -0.45
N GLY A 194 -28.72 24.94 0.65
CA GLY A 194 -30.11 24.52 0.74
C GLY A 194 -30.99 25.43 -0.09
N ASP A 195 -31.41 24.96 -1.26
CA ASP A 195 -32.58 25.44 -1.99
C ASP A 195 -33.54 24.28 -2.30
N ASP A 196 -34.82 24.62 -2.22
CA ASP A 196 -36.07 23.86 -2.14
C ASP A 196 -36.19 22.44 -2.75
N GLY A 197 -36.49 21.49 -1.86
CA GLY A 197 -37.53 20.46 -1.93
C GLY A 197 -37.94 19.82 -3.27
N ILE A 198 -37.66 18.52 -3.41
CA ILE A 198 -38.62 17.52 -3.94
C ILE A 198 -38.26 16.12 -3.43
N ALA A 199 -39.24 15.45 -2.83
CA ALA A 199 -39.12 14.10 -2.30
C ALA A 199 -39.10 13.07 -3.44
N GLY A 200 -37.99 12.33 -3.57
CA GLY A 200 -37.85 11.24 -4.52
C GLY A 200 -36.88 10.17 -4.01
N THR A 201 -37.43 8.99 -3.69
CA THR A 201 -36.80 7.67 -3.58
C THR A 201 -35.35 7.63 -3.06
N THR A 202 -35.21 7.45 -1.74
CA THR A 202 -33.92 7.14 -1.10
C THR A 202 -33.49 5.70 -1.45
N THR A 203 -32.67 5.55 -2.47
CA THR A 203 -31.74 4.41 -2.54
C THR A 203 -30.66 4.65 -1.49
N SER A 204 -30.71 3.90 -0.40
CA SER A 204 -29.68 3.89 0.64
C SER A 204 -28.41 3.24 0.10
N SER A 205 -27.66 3.97 -0.71
CA SER A 205 -26.25 3.70 -0.94
C SER A 205 -25.53 4.23 0.29
N SER A 206 -25.19 3.34 1.21
CA SER A 206 -24.40 3.66 2.39
C SER A 206 -23.02 4.12 1.93
N SER A 207 -22.87 5.42 1.64
CA SER A 207 -21.56 6.04 1.44
C SER A 207 -20.91 6.12 2.81
N SER A 208 -20.23 5.04 3.19
CA SER A 208 -19.41 5.00 4.38
C SER A 208 -18.18 5.83 4.08
N SER A 209 -18.18 7.07 4.57
CA SER A 209 -17.00 7.94 4.59
C SER A 209 -15.80 7.17 5.15
N LEU A 210 -14.67 7.23 4.47
CA LEU A 210 -13.42 6.62 4.94
C LEU A 210 -13.11 7.05 6.37
N SER A 211 -13.04 6.07 7.27
CA SER A 211 -12.64 6.25 8.66
C SER A 211 -11.29 5.58 8.87
N LEU A 212 -10.31 6.34 9.36
CA LEU A 212 -8.94 5.87 9.54
C LEU A 212 -8.57 5.87 11.02
N SER A 213 -7.69 4.96 11.41
CA SER A 213 -7.06 4.93 12.74
C SER A 213 -5.57 4.68 12.55
N LEU A 214 -4.76 5.73 12.57
CA LEU A 214 -3.37 5.62 12.16
C LEU A 214 -2.52 4.86 13.19
N GLY A 215 -1.67 3.95 12.70
CA GLY A 215 -0.57 3.38 13.46
C GLY A 215 0.60 4.37 13.54
N SER A 216 0.64 5.15 14.62
CA SER A 216 1.57 6.29 14.74
C SER A 216 3.07 5.93 14.75
N ALA A 217 3.39 4.65 14.96
CA ALA A 217 4.76 4.14 14.78
C ALA A 217 5.22 4.27 13.32
N GLU A 218 4.32 4.01 12.37
CA GLU A 218 4.61 3.93 10.93
C GLU A 218 4.17 5.20 10.19
N VAL A 219 3.02 5.77 10.57
CA VAL A 219 2.35 6.86 9.85
C VAL A 219 2.15 8.08 10.73
N SER A 220 2.65 9.23 10.27
CA SER A 220 2.49 10.50 10.99
C SER A 220 1.28 11.32 10.55
N GLU A 221 0.90 11.20 9.27
CA GLU A 221 -0.14 11.99 8.64
C GLU A 221 -0.62 11.28 7.37
N VAL A 222 -1.83 11.59 6.90
CA VAL A 222 -2.33 11.18 5.58
C VAL A 222 -2.98 12.35 4.87
N VAL A 223 -2.91 12.38 3.54
CA VAL A 223 -3.45 13.48 2.72
C VAL A 223 -3.97 12.97 1.39
N TRP A 224 -5.09 13.54 0.92
CA TRP A 224 -5.55 13.33 -0.45
C TRP A 224 -4.88 14.31 -1.39
N ARG A 225 -4.30 13.79 -2.48
CA ARG A 225 -3.68 14.61 -3.53
C ARG A 225 -4.23 14.28 -4.90
N PRO A 226 -4.34 15.27 -5.81
CA PRO A 226 -4.64 14.99 -7.21
C PRO A 226 -3.61 14.00 -7.78
N VAL A 227 -4.08 12.96 -8.46
CA VAL A 227 -3.22 11.92 -9.03
C VAL A 227 -2.12 12.50 -9.91
N ARG A 228 -2.46 13.50 -10.72
CA ARG A 228 -1.50 14.16 -11.61
C ARG A 228 -0.37 14.84 -10.86
N GLU A 229 -0.64 15.48 -9.73
CA GLU A 229 0.38 16.15 -8.90
C GLU A 229 1.37 15.12 -8.36
N VAL A 230 0.86 13.98 -7.89
CA VAL A 230 1.69 12.88 -7.38
C VAL A 230 2.54 12.26 -8.49
N LEU A 231 1.96 11.99 -9.66
CA LEU A 231 2.71 11.46 -10.80
C LEU A 231 3.81 12.42 -11.25
N ASP A 232 3.50 13.72 -11.37
CA ASP A 232 4.49 14.75 -11.73
C ASP A 232 5.62 14.85 -10.68
N ALA A 233 5.30 14.77 -9.39
CA ALA A 233 6.28 14.76 -8.30
C ALA A 233 7.19 13.52 -8.35
N LEU A 234 6.62 12.32 -8.54
CA LEU A 234 7.40 11.09 -8.65
C LEU A 234 8.29 11.09 -9.91
N ARG A 235 7.79 11.57 -11.05
CA ARG A 235 8.57 11.68 -12.31
C ARG A 235 9.71 12.68 -12.23
N SER A 236 9.52 13.76 -11.47
CA SER A 236 10.55 14.79 -11.26
C SER A 236 11.52 14.46 -10.12
N CYS A 237 11.34 13.32 -9.44
CA CYS A 237 12.11 12.90 -8.28
C CYS A 237 12.08 13.95 -7.15
N ASP A 238 10.90 14.50 -6.86
CA ASP A 238 10.70 15.45 -5.77
C ASP A 238 11.15 14.86 -4.42
N ASP A 239 11.97 15.59 -3.69
CA ASP A 239 12.55 15.16 -2.42
C ASP A 239 11.53 15.08 -1.26
N GLU A 240 10.36 15.71 -1.40
CA GLU A 240 9.25 15.52 -0.46
C GLU A 240 8.62 14.13 -0.57
N TYR A 241 8.86 13.39 -1.66
CA TYR A 241 8.28 12.08 -1.92
C TYR A 241 9.33 10.96 -1.83
N ALA A 242 8.90 9.77 -1.40
CA ALA A 242 9.72 8.58 -1.49
C ALA A 242 9.94 8.22 -2.97
N PRO A 243 11.20 8.02 -3.42
CA PRO A 243 11.49 7.83 -4.83
C PRO A 243 10.89 6.53 -5.37
N ARG A 244 10.54 6.52 -6.66
CA ARG A 244 10.09 5.33 -7.40
C ARG A 244 10.82 5.23 -8.73
N THR A 245 10.97 4.00 -9.25
CA THR A 245 11.57 3.78 -10.56
C THR A 245 10.64 4.31 -11.66
N ALA A 246 11.19 4.70 -12.81
CA ALA A 246 10.37 5.16 -13.94
C ALA A 246 9.33 4.11 -14.37
N GLY A 247 9.72 2.84 -14.43
CA GLY A 247 8.81 1.73 -14.75
C GLY A 247 7.68 1.55 -13.75
N TYR A 248 7.93 1.78 -12.46
CA TYR A 248 6.88 1.80 -11.44
C TYR A 248 5.86 2.91 -11.73
N VAL A 249 6.34 4.12 -11.99
CA VAL A 249 5.47 5.29 -12.21
C VAL A 249 4.67 5.14 -13.51
N ASP A 250 5.27 4.56 -14.56
CA ASP A 250 4.58 4.26 -15.81
C ASP A 250 3.44 3.23 -15.61
N ALA A 251 3.71 2.12 -14.91
CA ALA A 251 2.69 1.11 -14.60
C ALA A 251 1.60 1.67 -13.67
N MET A 252 1.97 2.50 -12.70
CA MET A 252 1.04 3.20 -11.82
C MET A 252 0.12 4.15 -12.61
N GLU A 253 0.66 4.95 -13.54
CA GLU A 253 -0.15 5.86 -14.35
C GLU A 253 -1.14 5.10 -15.25
N MET A 254 -0.70 4.01 -15.90
CA MET A 254 -1.59 3.16 -16.70
C MET A 254 -2.77 2.63 -15.88
N GLU A 255 -2.48 2.11 -14.68
CA GLU A 255 -3.51 1.52 -13.83
C GLU A 255 -4.46 2.58 -13.25
N LEU A 256 -3.95 3.76 -12.88
CA LEU A 256 -4.77 4.88 -12.44
C LEU A 256 -5.67 5.40 -13.55
N ASP A 257 -5.18 5.49 -14.79
CA ASP A 257 -6.00 5.88 -15.94
C ASP A 257 -7.13 4.87 -16.19
N ARG A 258 -6.85 3.56 -16.05
CA ARG A 258 -7.87 2.50 -16.10
C ARG A 258 -8.93 2.67 -15.02
N ILE A 259 -8.52 2.93 -13.77
CA ILE A 259 -9.42 3.07 -12.61
C ILE A 259 -10.29 4.33 -12.72
N ILE A 260 -9.69 5.46 -13.09
CA ILE A 260 -10.34 6.78 -13.06
C ILE A 260 -11.17 7.01 -14.32
N ASN A 261 -10.61 6.70 -15.50
CA ASN A 261 -11.22 7.01 -16.79
C ASN A 261 -11.92 5.81 -17.43
N GLY A 262 -11.90 4.64 -16.77
CA GLY A 262 -12.52 3.42 -17.29
C GLY A 262 -11.89 2.93 -18.60
N ARG A 263 -10.65 3.32 -18.91
CA ARG A 263 -9.95 2.84 -20.09
C ARG A 263 -9.55 1.39 -19.90
N THR A 264 -10.34 0.47 -20.43
CA THR A 264 -9.89 -0.89 -20.69
C THR A 264 -9.05 -0.84 -21.96
N ASP A 265 -7.72 -0.82 -21.83
CA ASP A 265 -6.90 -1.15 -22.99
C ASP A 265 -7.17 -2.62 -23.34
N ASP A 266 -7.84 -2.80 -24.46
CA ASP A 266 -8.15 -4.08 -25.11
C ASP A 266 -6.87 -4.67 -25.73
N VAL A 267 -5.81 -4.80 -24.92
CA VAL A 267 -4.51 -5.36 -25.33
C VAL A 267 -3.97 -6.23 -24.21
N ARG A 268 -4.65 -7.35 -23.96
CA ARG A 268 -3.98 -8.60 -23.57
C ARG A 268 -3.84 -9.42 -24.84
N VAL A 269 -2.72 -9.27 -25.54
CA VAL A 269 -2.32 -10.17 -26.64
C VAL A 269 -1.41 -11.25 -26.07
#